data_AF-A0A6J1KV15-F1
#
_entry.id   AF-A0A6J1KV15-F1
#
_cell.length_a   1.000
_cell.length_b   1.000
_cell.length_c   1.000
_cell.angle_alpha   90.00
_cell.angle_beta   90.00
_cell.angle_gamma   90.00
#
_symmetry.space_group_name_H-M   'P 1'
#
loop_
_entity.id
_entity.type
_entity.pdbx_description
1 polymer ?
#
loop_
_entity_poly.entity_id
_entity_poly.type
_entity_poly.pdbx_seq_one_letter_code
_entity_poly.pdbx_strand_id
1 'polypeptide(L)'
;MPSAQDPFYVVKDEIQESIDKVQSSFHQWERISSDPGERAQQTKELLASCESIEWQVDELDKAIAVAARDPSWYGIDHAELEKRRRWTSTARMQVGNVKKVVGAGKEQTGTASASGMRRELMRLPNALETEESNLYSAHQENDDFISSESDRQLLLIRQQDEELDELSASVVRIGGVGLTIHEELLAQVYILIKLLTT
;
A
#
# COMPACT_ATOMS: atom_id res chain seq x y z
N MET A 1 -7.12 -39.83 11.33
CA MET A 1 -7.13 -38.35 11.43
C MET A 1 -6.22 -37.82 10.35
N PRO A 2 -6.66 -36.92 9.46
CA PRO A 2 -5.72 -36.29 8.53
C PRO A 2 -4.70 -35.52 9.37
N SER A 3 -3.42 -35.74 9.12
CA SER A 3 -2.33 -35.01 9.77
C SER A 3 -2.62 -33.51 9.64
N ALA A 4 -2.71 -32.79 10.77
CA ALA A 4 -2.97 -31.36 10.75
C ALA A 4 -1.95 -30.69 9.82
N GLN A 5 -2.45 -30.08 8.75
CA GLN A 5 -1.60 -29.40 7.78
C GLN A 5 -0.90 -28.26 8.52
N ASP A 6 0.43 -28.26 8.48
CA ASP A 6 1.22 -27.27 9.20
C ASP A 6 0.78 -25.86 8.77
N PRO A 7 0.34 -25.01 9.72
CA PRO A 7 -0.16 -23.67 9.42
C PRO A 7 0.81 -22.82 8.62
N PHE A 8 2.12 -23.06 8.76
CA PHE A 8 3.13 -22.41 7.95
C PHE A 8 2.90 -22.63 6.46
N TYR A 9 2.64 -23.87 6.04
CA TYR A 9 2.49 -24.19 4.62
C TYR A 9 1.19 -23.66 4.04
N VAL A 10 0.12 -23.58 4.84
CA VAL A 10 -1.14 -22.94 4.44
C VAL A 10 -0.90 -21.46 4.14
N VAL A 11 -0.32 -20.73 5.10
CA VAL A 11 -0.03 -19.30 4.94
C VAL A 11 1.01 -19.06 3.84
N LYS A 12 2.00 -19.94 3.70
CA LYS A 12 3.00 -19.88 2.62
C LYS A 12 2.33 -19.95 1.26
N ASP A 13 1.36 -20.85 1.08
CA ASP A 13 0.68 -21.03 -0.20
C ASP A 13 -0.25 -19.85 -0.50
N GLU A 14 -0.95 -19.30 0.49
CA GLU A 14 -1.74 -18.06 0.36
C GLU A 14 -0.89 -16.84 -0.01
N ILE A 15 0.28 -16.68 0.62
CA ILE A 15 1.24 -15.62 0.29
C ILE A 15 1.79 -15.83 -1.12
N GLN A 16 2.10 -17.08 -1.51
CA GLN A 16 2.59 -17.38 -2.85
C GLN A 16 1.55 -17.02 -3.92
N GLU A 17 0.28 -17.37 -3.72
CA GLU A 17 -0.81 -16.98 -4.62
C GLU A 17 -0.93 -15.45 -4.73
N SER A 18 -0.77 -14.74 -3.62
CA SER A 18 -0.76 -13.28 -3.60
C SER A 18 0.42 -12.70 -4.37
N ILE A 19 1.61 -13.29 -4.27
CA ILE A 19 2.80 -12.92 -5.04
C ILE A 19 2.56 -13.14 -6.54
N ASP A 20 2.02 -14.30 -6.92
CA ASP A 20 1.74 -14.65 -8.31
C ASP A 20 0.70 -13.70 -8.93
N LYS A 21 -0.30 -13.29 -8.14
CA LYS A 21 -1.28 -12.26 -8.51
C LYS A 21 -0.62 -10.90 -8.72
N VAL A 22 0.25 -10.46 -7.79
CA VAL A 22 1.00 -9.21 -7.92
C VAL A 22 1.90 -9.21 -9.16
N GLN A 23 2.58 -10.32 -9.46
CA GLN A 23 3.40 -10.45 -10.67
C GLN A 23 2.54 -10.38 -11.94
N SER A 24 1.38 -11.04 -11.94
CA SER A 24 0.43 -11.00 -13.06
C SER A 24 -0.08 -9.57 -13.30
N SER A 25 -0.48 -8.87 -12.23
CA SER A 25 -0.89 -7.47 -12.27
C SER A 25 0.25 -6.55 -12.72
N PHE A 26 1.49 -6.82 -12.31
CA PHE A 26 2.67 -6.07 -12.76
C PHE A 26 2.91 -6.21 -14.27
N HIS A 27 2.81 -7.43 -14.82
CA HIS A 27 2.92 -7.65 -16.27
C HIS A 27 1.76 -7.07 -17.07
N GLN A 28 0.59 -6.92 -16.45
CA GLN A 28 -0.53 -6.20 -17.06
C GLN A 28 -0.27 -4.68 -17.03
N TRP A 29 0.19 -4.15 -15.91
CA TRP A 29 0.58 -2.74 -15.75
C TRP A 29 1.70 -2.33 -16.73
N GLU A 30 2.67 -3.21 -16.98
CA GLU A 30 3.76 -2.96 -17.94
C GLU A 30 3.25 -2.88 -19.39
N ARG A 31 2.14 -3.58 -19.72
CA ARG A 31 1.53 -3.59 -21.05
C ARG A 31 0.53 -2.45 -21.27
N ILE A 32 -0.11 -1.94 -20.21
CA ILE A 32 -1.09 -0.84 -20.29
C ILE A 32 -0.33 0.49 -20.30
N SER A 33 0.13 0.91 -21.50
CA SER A 33 0.91 2.14 -21.67
C SER A 33 0.08 3.35 -22.13
N SER A 34 -1.24 3.24 -22.26
CA SER A 34 -2.03 4.23 -23.04
C SER A 34 -2.93 5.17 -22.22
N ASP A 35 -3.36 4.81 -21.01
CA ASP A 35 -4.15 5.71 -20.16
C ASP A 35 -3.41 6.07 -18.85
N PRO A 36 -2.96 7.34 -18.68
CA PRO A 36 -2.26 7.77 -17.47
C PRO A 36 -3.11 7.69 -16.19
N GLY A 37 -4.46 7.77 -16.29
CA GLY A 37 -5.36 7.66 -15.15
C GLY A 37 -5.44 6.24 -14.59
N GLU A 38 -5.73 5.27 -15.45
CA GLU A 38 -5.75 3.85 -15.09
C GLU A 38 -4.39 3.35 -14.60
N ARG A 39 -3.30 3.82 -15.22
CA ARG A 39 -1.94 3.46 -14.81
C ARG A 39 -1.62 3.93 -13.40
N ALA A 40 -2.04 5.15 -13.02
CA ALA A 40 -1.82 5.67 -11.68
C ALA A 40 -2.58 4.87 -10.61
N GLN A 41 -3.82 4.47 -10.91
CA GLN A 41 -4.62 3.65 -10.00
C GLN A 41 -4.06 2.24 -9.84
N GLN A 42 -3.67 1.58 -10.94
CA GLN A 42 -3.03 0.26 -10.91
C GLN A 42 -1.68 0.29 -10.17
N THR A 43 -0.90 1.37 -10.32
CA THR A 43 0.34 1.57 -9.57
C THR A 43 0.07 1.62 -8.06
N LYS A 44 -0.95 2.36 -7.63
CA LYS A 44 -1.33 2.46 -6.20
C LYS A 44 -1.77 1.10 -5.66
N GLU A 45 -2.64 0.39 -6.37
CA GLU A 45 -3.13 -0.93 -5.97
C GLU A 45 -2.00 -1.96 -5.89
N LEU A 46 -1.06 -1.93 -6.83
CA LEU A 46 0.08 -2.82 -6.86
C LEU A 46 1.05 -2.54 -5.71
N LEU A 47 1.30 -1.26 -5.39
CA LEU A 47 2.10 -0.88 -4.22
C LEU A 47 1.44 -1.31 -2.91
N ALA A 48 0.14 -1.07 -2.75
CA ALA A 48 -0.61 -1.51 -1.56
C ALA A 48 -0.59 -3.04 -1.42
N SER A 49 -0.73 -3.77 -2.53
CA SER A 49 -0.63 -5.24 -2.55
C SER A 49 0.78 -5.70 -2.16
N CYS A 50 1.83 -5.04 -2.65
CA CYS A 50 3.21 -5.33 -2.24
C CYS A 50 3.42 -5.09 -0.73
N GLU A 51 2.89 -3.99 -0.19
CA GLU A 51 2.99 -3.66 1.25
C GLU A 51 2.26 -4.68 2.12
N SER A 52 1.07 -5.12 1.69
CA SER A 52 0.32 -6.18 2.36
C SER A 52 1.13 -7.48 2.42
N ILE A 53 1.71 -7.89 1.29
CA ILE A 53 2.52 -9.13 1.24
C ILE A 53 3.81 -8.99 2.06
N GLU A 54 4.51 -7.85 1.99
CA GLU A 54 5.69 -7.56 2.82
C GLU A 54 5.36 -7.76 4.31
N TRP A 55 4.23 -7.20 4.76
CA TRP A 55 3.77 -7.37 6.14
C TRP A 55 3.47 -8.84 6.49
N GLN A 56 2.78 -9.59 5.62
CA GLN A 56 2.49 -11.01 5.84
C GLN A 56 3.77 -11.85 5.93
N VAL A 57 4.73 -11.59 5.06
CA VAL A 57 6.05 -12.25 5.04
C VAL A 57 6.84 -11.92 6.32
N ASP A 58 6.77 -10.67 6.79
CA ASP A 58 7.40 -10.25 8.05
C ASP A 58 6.77 -10.92 9.27
N GLU A 59 5.45 -11.09 9.29
CA GLU A 59 4.77 -11.80 10.38
C GLU A 59 5.10 -13.29 10.38
N LEU A 60 5.22 -13.89 9.20
CA LEU A 60 5.67 -15.28 9.07
C LEU A 60 7.13 -15.45 9.52
N ASP A 61 8.00 -14.47 9.26
CA ASP A 61 9.40 -14.45 9.74
C ASP A 61 9.47 -14.42 11.27
N LYS A 62 8.61 -13.63 11.93
CA LYS A 62 8.49 -13.61 13.39
C LYS A 62 8.03 -14.95 13.93
N ALA A 63 7.05 -15.60 13.29
CA ALA A 63 6.59 -16.92 13.67
C ALA A 63 7.72 -17.98 13.56
N ILE A 64 8.51 -17.92 12.49
CA ILE A 64 9.72 -18.76 12.34
C ILE A 64 10.72 -18.47 13.46
N ALA A 65 10.94 -17.19 13.81
CA ALA A 65 11.87 -16.82 14.87
C ALA A 65 11.43 -17.35 16.25
N VAL A 66 10.13 -17.36 16.54
CA VAL A 66 9.58 -17.98 17.76
C VAL A 66 9.80 -19.49 17.72
N ALA A 67 9.45 -20.16 16.61
CA ALA A 67 9.64 -21.59 16.46
C ALA A 67 11.12 -22.02 16.56
N ALA A 68 12.04 -21.16 16.13
CA ALA A 68 13.48 -21.40 16.21
C ALA A 68 14.05 -21.37 17.63
N ARG A 69 13.34 -20.76 18.60
CA ARG A 69 13.77 -20.73 20.01
C ARG A 69 13.59 -22.08 20.68
N ASP A 70 12.47 -22.75 20.41
CA ASP A 70 12.12 -24.05 20.99
C ASP A 70 11.60 -25.04 19.91
N PRO A 71 12.46 -25.49 18.97
CA PRO A 71 12.02 -26.30 17.81
C PRO A 71 11.39 -27.64 18.19
N SER A 72 11.83 -28.23 19.31
CA SER A 72 11.32 -29.50 19.84
C SER A 72 9.86 -29.44 20.27
N TRP A 73 9.34 -28.27 20.66
CA TRP A 73 7.94 -28.11 21.06
C TRP A 73 6.99 -28.14 19.85
N TYR A 74 7.51 -27.74 18.68
CA TYR A 74 6.77 -27.69 17.43
C TYR A 74 7.04 -28.90 16.51
N GLY A 75 7.97 -29.78 16.89
CA GLY A 75 8.37 -30.93 16.07
C GLY A 75 9.03 -30.55 14.74
N ILE A 76 9.71 -29.39 14.71
CA ILE A 76 10.35 -28.86 13.50
C ILE A 76 11.86 -29.09 13.58
N ASP A 77 12.45 -29.69 12.54
CA ASP A 77 13.89 -29.88 12.43
C ASP A 77 14.61 -28.61 11.94
N HIS A 78 15.91 -28.48 12.22
CA HIS A 78 16.72 -27.35 11.81
C HIS A 78 16.76 -27.18 10.29
N ALA A 79 16.76 -28.29 9.53
CA ALA A 79 16.69 -28.25 8.07
C ALA A 79 15.38 -27.61 7.56
N GLU A 80 14.27 -27.89 8.25
CA GLU A 80 12.96 -27.33 7.92
C GLU A 80 12.88 -25.85 8.29
N LEU A 81 13.39 -25.43 9.44
CA LEU A 81 13.50 -24.00 9.80
C LEU A 81 14.31 -23.20 8.77
N GLU A 82 15.43 -23.74 8.31
CA GLU A 82 16.25 -23.10 7.28
C GLU A 82 15.51 -22.98 5.94
N LYS A 83 14.74 -24.00 5.55
CA LYS A 83 13.89 -23.95 4.37
C LYS A 83 12.85 -22.83 4.47
N ARG A 84 12.22 -22.68 5.64
CA ARG A 84 11.24 -21.60 5.90
C ARG A 84 11.90 -20.23 5.80
N ARG A 85 13.04 -20.02 6.48
CA ARG A 85 13.80 -18.76 6.43
C ARG A 85 14.20 -18.37 5.01
N ARG A 86 14.72 -19.34 4.23
CA ARG A 86 15.13 -19.11 2.83
C ARG A 86 13.96 -18.70 1.96
N TRP A 87 12.81 -19.36 2.12
CA TRP A 87 11.60 -19.01 1.37
C TRP A 87 11.12 -17.60 1.73
N THR A 88 11.00 -17.27 3.02
CA THR A 88 10.57 -15.94 3.49
C THR A 88 11.50 -14.84 2.99
N SER A 89 12.82 -15.07 3.01
CA SER A 89 13.81 -14.12 2.46
C SER A 89 13.65 -13.94 0.94
N THR A 90 13.40 -15.03 0.21
CA THR A 90 13.18 -14.99 -1.25
C THR A 90 11.89 -14.23 -1.58
N ALA A 91 10.80 -14.50 -0.86
CA ALA A 91 9.52 -13.81 -1.01
C ALA A 91 9.67 -12.30 -0.78
N ARG A 92 10.34 -11.90 0.31
CA ARG A 92 10.63 -10.49 0.60
C ARG A 92 11.41 -9.81 -0.53
N MET A 93 12.42 -10.49 -1.10
CA MET A 93 13.17 -9.94 -2.24
C MET A 93 12.33 -9.81 -3.50
N GLN A 94 11.49 -10.80 -3.83
CA GLN A 94 10.63 -10.74 -5.02
C GLN A 94 9.67 -9.56 -4.96
N VAL A 95 8.95 -9.41 -3.84
CA VAL A 95 7.99 -8.31 -3.64
C VAL A 95 8.69 -6.96 -3.59
N GLY A 96 9.81 -6.87 -2.89
CA GLY A 96 10.62 -5.65 -2.83
C GLY A 96 11.16 -5.21 -4.19
N ASN A 97 11.48 -6.16 -5.09
CA ASN A 97 11.89 -5.84 -6.45
C ASN A 97 10.73 -5.28 -7.28
N VAL A 98 9.54 -5.91 -7.23
CA VAL A 98 8.35 -5.41 -7.92
C VAL A 98 8.00 -4.01 -7.42
N LYS A 99 7.97 -3.80 -6.10
CA LYS A 99 7.72 -2.50 -5.46
C LYS A 99 8.70 -1.42 -5.93
N LYS A 100 10.00 -1.74 -6.02
CA LYS A 100 11.03 -0.81 -6.53
C LYS A 100 10.80 -0.43 -7.99
N VAL A 101 10.49 -1.39 -8.85
CA VAL A 101 10.28 -1.12 -10.28
C VAL A 101 9.02 -0.27 -10.49
N VAL A 102 7.94 -0.58 -9.79
CA VAL A 102 6.67 0.17 -9.84
C VAL A 102 6.86 1.58 -9.25
N GLY A 103 7.59 1.70 -8.14
CA GLY A 103 7.94 2.97 -7.52
C GLY A 103 8.84 3.85 -8.40
N ALA A 104 9.84 3.27 -9.06
CA ALA A 104 10.69 3.98 -10.03
C ALA A 104 9.91 4.38 -11.30
N GLY A 105 8.90 3.60 -11.69
CA GLY A 105 7.96 3.96 -12.75
C GLY A 105 7.12 5.19 -12.39
N LYS A 106 6.63 5.28 -11.14
CA LYS A 106 5.96 6.48 -10.59
C LYS A 106 6.88 7.70 -10.65
N GLU A 107 8.16 7.51 -10.36
CA GLU A 107 9.16 8.57 -10.51
C GLU A 107 9.31 8.96 -11.99
N GLN A 108 9.55 8.05 -12.93
CA GLN A 108 9.74 8.43 -14.35
C GLN A 108 8.54 9.15 -15.00
N THR A 109 7.29 8.85 -14.60
CA THR A 109 6.10 9.63 -15.03
C THR A 109 5.86 10.92 -14.23
N GLY A 110 6.50 11.10 -13.06
CA GLY A 110 6.31 12.25 -12.17
C GLY A 110 7.56 13.12 -11.91
N THR A 111 8.75 12.72 -12.36
CA THR A 111 10.04 13.33 -11.96
C THR A 111 10.88 13.84 -13.12
N ALA A 112 10.43 13.70 -14.38
CA ALA A 112 11.02 14.48 -15.48
C ALA A 112 10.90 16.00 -15.23
N SER A 113 9.94 16.44 -14.41
CA SER A 113 9.79 17.86 -14.01
C SER A 113 10.41 18.20 -12.65
N ALA A 114 10.51 17.27 -11.71
CA ALA A 114 10.93 17.57 -10.33
C ALA A 114 12.44 17.35 -10.07
N SER A 115 13.06 16.38 -10.73
CA SER A 115 14.49 16.09 -10.55
C SER A 115 15.40 17.08 -11.28
N GLY A 116 14.89 17.76 -12.32
CA GLY A 116 15.54 18.94 -12.90
C GLY A 116 15.60 20.10 -11.92
N MET A 117 14.47 20.43 -11.27
CA MET A 117 14.37 21.53 -10.30
C MET A 117 15.27 21.33 -9.08
N ARG A 118 15.35 20.10 -8.54
CA ARG A 118 16.21 19.81 -7.38
C ARG A 118 17.70 19.86 -7.71
N ARG A 119 18.09 19.64 -8.97
CA ARG A 119 19.49 19.76 -9.42
C ARG A 119 19.88 21.21 -9.69
N GLU A 120 18.95 22.04 -10.16
CA GLU A 120 19.14 23.50 -10.28
C GLU A 120 19.25 24.17 -8.89
N LEU A 121 18.42 23.76 -7.92
CA LEU A 121 18.41 24.30 -6.55
C LEU A 121 19.66 23.95 -5.71
N MET A 122 20.51 23.02 -6.17
CA MET A 122 21.78 22.64 -5.52
C MET A 122 23.01 23.16 -6.28
N ARG A 123 22.82 23.91 -7.37
CA ARG A 123 23.91 24.51 -8.16
C ARG A 123 24.19 25.91 -7.63
N LEU A 124 25.00 26.00 -6.58
CA LEU A 124 25.60 27.27 -6.13
C LEU A 124 26.34 27.95 -7.31
N PRO A 125 25.98 29.17 -7.72
CA PRO A 125 26.83 29.98 -8.57
C PRO A 125 27.89 30.64 -7.68
N ASN A 126 29.05 30.01 -7.59
CA ASN A 126 30.26 30.73 -7.23
C ASN A 126 30.71 31.52 -8.47
N ALA A 127 30.32 32.78 -8.59
CA ALA A 127 31.08 33.82 -9.27
C ALA A 127 30.46 35.18 -8.97
N LEU A 128 31.31 36.05 -8.43
CA LEU A 128 31.07 37.45 -8.17
C LEU A 128 30.69 38.18 -9.48
N GLU A 129 29.94 39.28 -9.32
CA GLU A 129 29.63 40.31 -10.33
C GLU A 129 28.39 40.01 -11.21
N THR A 130 27.20 40.53 -10.81
CA THR A 130 26.08 41.08 -11.65
C THR A 130 24.72 40.98 -10.90
N GLU A 131 24.52 41.69 -9.78
CA GLU A 131 23.37 41.44 -8.86
C GLU A 131 22.38 42.60 -8.62
N GLU A 132 22.42 43.72 -9.34
CA GLU A 132 21.46 44.81 -9.06
C GLU A 132 20.17 44.82 -9.91
N SER A 133 20.10 44.07 -11.03
CA SER A 133 18.89 44.04 -11.87
C SER A 133 18.01 42.78 -11.73
N ASN A 134 18.49 41.71 -11.09
CA ASN A 134 17.78 40.43 -10.99
C ASN A 134 16.94 40.26 -9.72
N LEU A 135 17.14 41.11 -8.71
CA LEU A 135 16.47 40.95 -7.41
C LEU A 135 14.96 41.24 -7.49
N TYR A 136 14.53 42.17 -8.36
CA TYR A 136 13.11 42.49 -8.54
C TYR A 136 12.34 41.42 -9.33
N SER A 137 12.96 40.80 -10.34
CA SER A 137 12.32 39.72 -11.12
C SER A 137 12.22 38.42 -10.33
N ALA A 138 13.24 38.07 -9.53
CA ALA A 138 13.21 36.88 -8.67
C ALA A 138 12.15 36.98 -7.55
N HIS A 139 11.93 38.18 -6.99
CA HIS A 139 10.87 38.39 -6.01
C HIS A 139 9.46 38.23 -6.60
N GLN A 140 9.24 38.72 -7.82
CA GLN A 140 7.93 38.68 -8.46
C GLN A 140 7.55 37.26 -8.93
N GLU A 141 8.50 36.49 -9.46
CA GLU A 141 8.30 35.08 -9.79
C GLU A 141 8.05 34.22 -8.54
N ASN A 142 8.69 34.56 -7.41
CA ASN A 142 8.48 33.87 -6.15
C ASN A 142 7.09 34.16 -5.57
N ASP A 143 6.57 35.38 -5.69
CA ASP A 143 5.22 35.74 -5.24
C ASP A 143 4.12 35.09 -6.12
N ASP A 144 4.30 35.02 -7.44
CA ASP A 144 3.39 34.30 -8.35
C ASP A 144 3.42 32.78 -8.11
N PHE A 145 4.58 32.23 -7.77
CA PHE A 145 4.71 30.82 -7.38
C PHE A 145 4.03 30.53 -6.04
N ILE A 146 4.24 31.37 -5.02
CA ILE A 146 3.61 31.20 -3.69
C ILE A 146 2.09 31.33 -3.77
N SER A 147 1.57 32.29 -4.55
CA SER A 147 0.13 32.47 -4.71
C SER A 147 -0.52 31.27 -5.43
N SER A 148 0.05 30.83 -6.56
CA SER A 148 -0.45 29.67 -7.29
C SER A 148 -0.38 28.36 -6.50
N GLU A 149 0.65 28.20 -5.66
CA GLU A 149 0.78 27.04 -4.77
C GLU A 149 -0.25 27.08 -3.62
N SER A 150 -0.50 28.27 -3.04
CA SER A 150 -1.51 28.45 -2.00
C SER A 150 -2.93 28.15 -2.48
N ASP A 151 -3.27 28.55 -3.71
CA ASP A 151 -4.57 28.24 -4.32
C ASP A 151 -4.72 26.74 -4.58
N ARG A 152 -3.64 26.08 -4.99
CA ARG A 152 -3.62 24.61 -5.17
C ARG A 152 -3.83 23.88 -3.85
N GLN A 153 -3.18 24.30 -2.77
CA GLN A 153 -3.39 23.73 -1.44
C GLN A 153 -4.84 23.92 -0.97
N LEU A 154 -5.42 25.10 -1.22
CA LEU A 154 -6.81 25.38 -0.86
C LEU A 154 -7.80 24.47 -1.60
N LEU A 155 -7.56 24.19 -2.89
CA LEU A 155 -8.39 23.26 -3.67
C LEU A 155 -8.28 21.82 -3.14
N LEU A 156 -7.08 21.39 -2.77
CA LEU A 156 -6.86 20.05 -2.18
C LEU A 156 -7.59 19.90 -0.83
N ILE A 157 -7.55 20.93 0.02
CA ILE A 157 -8.26 20.93 1.31
C ILE A 157 -9.76 20.83 1.09
N ARG A 158 -10.32 21.61 0.15
CA ARG A 158 -11.75 21.54 -0.16
C ARG A 158 -12.19 20.19 -0.70
N GLN A 159 -11.37 19.58 -1.55
CA GLN A 159 -11.67 18.25 -2.08
C GLN A 159 -11.66 17.19 -0.96
N GLN A 160 -10.74 17.29 -0.01
CA GLN A 160 -10.71 16.40 1.15
C GLN A 160 -11.92 16.59 2.06
N ASP A 161 -12.37 17.84 2.27
CA ASP A 161 -13.58 18.11 3.06
C ASP A 161 -14.83 17.49 2.42
N GLU A 162 -14.97 17.58 1.08
CA GLU A 162 -16.08 16.96 0.35
C GLU A 162 -16.04 15.42 0.43
N GLU A 163 -14.85 14.82 0.35
CA GLU A 163 -14.65 13.38 0.56
C GLU A 163 -15.00 12.96 2.00
N LEU A 164 -14.68 13.77 3.01
CA LEU A 164 -15.02 13.51 4.41
C LEU A 164 -16.53 13.56 4.66
N ASP A 165 -17.25 14.49 4.01
CA ASP A 165 -18.71 14.58 4.08
C ASP A 165 -19.38 13.35 3.43
N GLU A 166 -18.86 12.89 2.29
CA GLU A 166 -19.35 11.67 1.63
C GLU A 166 -19.08 10.41 2.48
N LEU A 167 -17.88 10.30 3.06
CA LEU A 167 -17.52 9.22 3.99
C LEU A 167 -18.42 9.23 5.22
N SER A 168 -18.70 10.40 5.79
CA SER A 168 -19.62 10.56 6.93
C SER A 168 -21.03 10.06 6.57
N ALA A 169 -21.55 10.43 5.40
CA ALA A 169 -22.84 9.92 4.92
C ALA A 169 -22.83 8.39 4.71
N SER A 170 -21.71 7.83 4.25
CA SER A 170 -21.53 6.38 4.12
C SER A 170 -21.53 5.67 5.47
N VAL A 171 -20.88 6.25 6.49
CA VAL A 171 -20.88 5.72 7.86
C VAL A 171 -22.28 5.73 8.48
N VAL A 172 -23.10 6.74 8.22
CA VAL A 172 -24.50 6.75 8.67
C VAL A 172 -25.30 5.63 7.99
N ARG A 173 -25.12 5.43 6.69
CA ARG A 173 -25.80 4.36 5.94
C ARG A 173 -25.40 2.98 6.46
N ILE A 174 -24.11 2.71 6.67
CA ILE A 174 -23.64 1.41 7.16
C ILE A 174 -24.09 1.16 8.60
N GLY A 175 -24.13 2.21 9.44
CA GLY A 175 -24.72 2.13 10.78
C GLY A 175 -26.19 1.72 10.76
N GLY A 176 -26.98 2.31 9.84
CA GLY A 176 -28.37 1.92 9.62
C GLY A 176 -28.53 0.47 9.19
N VAL A 177 -27.73 0.02 8.22
CA VAL A 177 -27.72 -1.38 7.77
C VAL A 177 -27.32 -2.33 8.90
N GLY A 178 -26.33 -1.96 9.72
CA GLY A 178 -25.89 -2.74 10.88
C GLY A 178 -27.00 -2.93 11.92
N LEU A 179 -27.81 -1.89 12.17
CA LEU A 179 -28.96 -1.99 13.06
C LEU A 179 -30.04 -2.92 12.48
N THR A 180 -30.35 -2.81 11.19
CA THR A 180 -31.31 -3.70 10.52
C THR A 180 -30.84 -5.16 10.56
N ILE A 181 -29.55 -5.43 10.34
CA ILE A 181 -28.98 -6.78 10.46
C ILE A 181 -29.11 -7.28 11.90
N HIS A 182 -28.86 -6.43 12.90
CA HIS A 182 -28.98 -6.80 14.31
C HIS A 182 -30.42 -7.19 14.68
N GLU A 183 -31.41 -6.41 14.25
CA GLU A 183 -32.83 -6.70 14.46
C GLU A 183 -33.25 -8.02 13.79
N GLU A 184 -32.80 -8.26 12.57
CA GLU A 184 -33.07 -9.50 11.83
C GLU A 184 -32.42 -10.71 12.50
N LEU A 185 -31.18 -10.60 12.99
CA LEU A 185 -30.52 -11.66 13.76
C LEU A 185 -31.28 -11.97 15.06
N LEU A 186 -31.77 -10.96 15.78
CA LEU A 186 -32.60 -11.17 16.97
C LEU A 186 -33.92 -11.86 16.63
N ALA A 187 -34.57 -11.48 15.52
CA ALA A 187 -35.78 -12.13 15.04
C ALA A 187 -35.54 -13.61 14.68
N GLN A 188 -34.43 -13.92 14.00
CA GLN A 188 -34.04 -15.29 13.68
C GLN A 188 -33.76 -16.12 14.94
N VAL A 189 -33.04 -15.56 15.93
CA VAL A 189 -32.78 -16.23 17.21
C VAL A 189 -34.10 -16.51 17.95
N TYR A 190 -35.03 -15.55 17.96
CA TYR A 190 -36.35 -15.74 18.57
C TYR A 190 -37.13 -16.87 17.89
N ILE A 191 -37.13 -16.93 16.55
CA ILE A 191 -37.79 -18.00 15.78
C ILE A 191 -37.16 -19.37 16.10
N LEU A 192 -35.82 -19.45 16.14
CA LEU A 192 -35.08 -20.66 16.50
C LEU A 192 -35.46 -21.18 17.90
N ILE A 193 -35.50 -20.29 18.89
CA ILE A 193 -35.92 -20.65 20.26
C ILE A 193 -37.35 -21.17 20.30
N LYS A 194 -38.25 -20.54 19.52
CA LYS A 194 -39.67 -20.94 19.47
C LYS A 194 -39.86 -22.30 18.80
N LEU A 195 -39.09 -22.63 17.77
CA LEU A 195 -39.13 -23.93 17.10
C LEU A 195 -38.53 -25.07 17.93
N LEU A 196 -37.60 -24.77 18.84
CA LEU A 196 -36.98 -25.77 19.72
C LEU A 196 -37.80 -26.05 20.99
N THR A 197 -38.77 -25.18 21.33
CA THR A 197 -39.60 -25.31 22.54
C THR A 197 -41.00 -25.88 22.29
N THR A 198 -41.38 -26.10 21.01
CA THR A 198 -42.55 -26.87 20.57
C THR A 198 -42.14 -28.25 20.09
#